data_AF-A0A936MP70-F1
#
_entry.id   AF-A0A936MP70-F1
#
_cell.length_a   1.000
_cell.length_b   1.000
_cell.length_c   1.000
_cell.angle_alpha   90.00
_cell.angle_beta   90.00
_cell.angle_gamma   90.00
#
_symmetry.space_group_name_H-M   'P 1'
#
loop_
_entity.id
_entity.type
_entity.pdbx_description
1 polymer ?
#
loop_
_entity_poly.entity_id
_entity_poly.type
_entity_poly.pdbx_seq_one_letter_code
_entity_poly.pdbx_strand_id
1 'polypeptide(L)'
;MVTVFFVAVAWSVLLATWIVRRLTREHEAITLVVRRVAAGDLAARVATRSGDAETAQLGRDINEMIERLDVLVASQQRFIAQAAHELRSPLTTLYGELSHALRKARDAETYRKAIEEAHDAARRLKLVTEDLLALARLGSDVRDPPEAVDVLQRVHAATDAVAWEAKERDTTIEVRGAAVSVMGHSRNIERCSATSSKMPCDIRRKEEGSRLWSRTMAIWSRFR
;
A
#
# COMPACT_ATOMS: atom_id res chain seq x y z
N MET A 1 -60.41 44.50 -3.55
CA MET A 1 -59.36 44.14 -4.52
C MET A 1 -57.96 44.50 -4.02
N VAL A 2 -57.70 45.74 -3.59
CA VAL A 2 -56.38 46.18 -3.10
C VAL A 2 -55.87 45.37 -1.90
N THR A 3 -56.72 45.10 -0.91
CA THR A 3 -56.35 44.30 0.28
C THR A 3 -55.96 42.86 -0.07
N VAL A 4 -56.69 42.23 -0.99
CA VAL A 4 -56.39 40.87 -1.47
C VAL A 4 -55.04 40.81 -2.17
N PHE A 5 -54.71 41.84 -2.96
CA PHE A 5 -53.41 41.95 -3.63
C PHE A 5 -52.25 42.01 -2.62
N PHE A 6 -52.35 42.87 -1.60
CA PHE A 6 -51.30 42.99 -0.59
C PHE A 6 -51.14 41.72 0.26
N VAL A 7 -52.24 41.04 0.58
CA VAL A 7 -52.19 39.75 1.30
C VAL A 7 -51.51 38.69 0.45
N ALA A 8 -51.83 38.60 -0.85
CA ALA A 8 -51.19 37.65 -1.75
C ALA A 8 -49.68 37.90 -1.90
N VAL A 9 -49.27 39.16 -2.00
CA VAL A 9 -47.85 39.55 -2.06
C VAL A 9 -47.14 39.19 -0.75
N ALA A 10 -47.74 39.49 0.41
CA ALA A 10 -47.17 39.16 1.71
C ALA A 10 -46.97 37.64 1.86
N TRP A 11 -47.98 36.84 1.50
CA TRP A 11 -47.88 35.38 1.51
C TRP A 11 -46.81 34.84 0.55
N SER A 12 -46.70 35.40 -0.64
CA SER A 12 -45.67 35.01 -1.62
C SER A 12 -44.26 35.27 -1.08
N VAL A 13 -44.02 36.45 -0.50
CA VAL A 13 -42.72 36.79 0.10
C VAL A 13 -42.40 35.88 1.29
N LEU A 14 -43.40 35.60 2.13
CA LEU A 14 -43.24 34.74 3.31
C LEU A 14 -42.94 33.29 2.91
N LEU A 15 -43.63 32.76 1.90
CA LEU A 15 -43.37 31.43 1.35
C LEU A 15 -42.00 31.35 0.66
N ALA A 16 -41.65 32.33 -0.17
CA ALA A 16 -40.36 32.38 -0.86
C ALA A 16 -39.19 32.43 0.14
N THR A 17 -39.29 33.29 1.16
CA THR A 17 -38.27 33.37 2.21
C THR A 17 -38.18 32.11 3.06
N TRP A 18 -39.30 31.43 3.34
CA TRP A 18 -39.31 30.14 4.03
C TRP A 18 -38.61 29.04 3.22
N ILE A 19 -38.91 28.93 1.92
CA ILE A 19 -38.26 27.96 1.01
C ILE A 19 -36.76 28.23 0.88
N VAL A 20 -36.36 29.49 0.62
CA VAL A 20 -34.95 29.86 0.48
C VAL A 20 -34.17 29.53 1.74
N ARG A 21 -34.69 29.88 2.92
CA ARG A 21 -34.04 29.58 4.20
C ARG A 21 -33.90 28.08 4.48
N ARG A 22 -34.85 27.27 4.02
CA ARG A 22 -34.79 25.82 4.17
C ARG A 22 -33.70 25.21 3.29
N LEU A 23 -33.65 25.60 2.02
CA LEU A 23 -32.64 25.14 1.07
C LEU A 23 -31.22 25.56 1.47
N THR A 24 -31.02 26.81 1.91
CA THR A 24 -29.69 27.30 2.29
C THR A 24 -29.12 26.63 3.55
N ARG A 25 -29.99 26.30 4.53
CA ARG A 25 -29.57 25.62 5.77
C ARG A 25 -29.01 24.22 5.53
N GLU A 26 -29.58 23.46 4.61
CA GLU A 26 -29.10 22.11 4.30
C GLU A 26 -27.71 22.15 3.63
N HIS A 27 -27.46 23.15 2.76
CA HIS A 27 -26.16 23.34 2.12
C HIS A 27 -25.07 23.79 3.09
N GLU A 28 -25.42 24.63 4.08
CA GLU A 28 -24.50 25.04 5.14
C GLU A 28 -23.99 23.85 5.96
N ALA A 29 -24.85 22.87 6.26
CA ALA A 29 -24.47 21.67 6.99
C ALA A 29 -23.44 20.82 6.24
N ILE A 30 -23.63 20.61 4.94
CA ILE A 30 -22.67 19.90 4.08
C ILE A 30 -21.34 20.68 4.02
N THR A 31 -21.42 21.99 3.80
CA THR A 31 -20.24 22.87 3.72
C THR A 31 -19.42 22.82 5.02
N LEU A 32 -20.09 22.77 6.17
CA LEU A 32 -19.43 22.67 7.48
C LEU A 32 -18.67 21.35 7.61
N VAL A 33 -19.26 20.22 7.21
CA VAL A 33 -18.59 18.91 7.23
C VAL A 33 -17.38 18.90 6.30
N VAL A 34 -17.52 19.39 5.06
CA VAL A 34 -16.41 19.47 4.11
C VAL A 34 -15.27 20.33 4.66
N ARG A 35 -15.58 21.47 5.30
CA ARG A 35 -14.57 22.31 5.97
C ARG A 35 -13.87 21.60 7.14
N ARG A 36 -14.60 20.83 7.95
CA ARG A 36 -14.02 20.03 9.03
C ARG A 36 -13.10 18.93 8.49
N VAL A 37 -13.52 18.24 7.45
CA VAL A 37 -12.70 17.22 6.75
C VAL A 37 -11.44 17.86 6.17
N ALA A 38 -11.56 19.02 5.53
CA ALA A 38 -10.41 19.79 5.02
C ALA A 38 -9.46 20.25 6.14
N ALA A 39 -9.97 20.46 7.35
CA ALA A 39 -9.17 20.75 8.55
C ALA A 39 -8.58 19.49 9.22
N GLY A 40 -8.83 18.29 8.67
CA GLY A 40 -8.26 17.02 9.15
C GLY A 40 -9.20 16.15 9.98
N ASP A 41 -10.45 16.58 10.21
CA ASP A 41 -11.44 15.79 10.95
C ASP A 41 -12.15 14.79 10.02
N LEU A 42 -11.53 13.62 9.85
CA LEU A 42 -12.08 12.51 9.07
C LEU A 42 -13.17 11.72 9.81
N ALA A 43 -13.54 12.12 11.03
CA ALA A 43 -14.69 11.58 11.76
C ALA A 43 -15.98 12.38 11.50
N ALA A 44 -15.90 13.57 10.90
CA ALA A 44 -17.06 14.36 10.52
C ALA A 44 -17.92 13.63 9.47
N ARG A 45 -19.24 13.70 9.62
CA ARG A 45 -20.20 13.06 8.70
C ARG A 45 -21.35 14.01 8.38
N VAL A 46 -21.83 13.95 7.14
CA VAL A 46 -23.04 14.64 6.71
C VAL A 46 -24.26 13.88 7.23
N ALA A 47 -25.16 14.58 7.90
CA ALA A 47 -26.44 14.03 8.32
C ALA A 47 -27.35 13.87 7.08
N THR A 48 -27.79 12.63 6.79
CA THR A 48 -28.58 12.31 5.58
C THR A 48 -30.08 12.19 5.85
N ARG A 49 -30.53 12.48 7.08
CA ARG A 49 -31.90 12.22 7.56
C ARG A 49 -32.87 13.38 7.32
N SER A 50 -32.39 14.51 6.80
CA SER A 50 -33.17 15.75 6.68
C SER A 50 -32.79 16.47 5.40
N GLY A 51 -33.57 16.23 4.34
CA GLY A 51 -33.41 16.89 3.05
C GLY A 51 -34.13 16.16 1.93
N ASP A 52 -34.17 16.80 0.75
CA ASP A 52 -34.68 16.18 -0.47
C ASP A 52 -33.78 14.99 -0.88
N ALA A 53 -34.33 14.06 -1.66
CA ALA A 53 -33.65 12.81 -2.01
C ALA A 53 -32.26 13.01 -2.64
N GLU A 54 -32.11 14.08 -3.44
CA GLU A 54 -30.87 14.48 -4.10
C GLU A 54 -29.81 14.94 -3.09
N THR A 55 -30.17 15.82 -2.15
CA THR A 55 -29.27 16.27 -1.07
C THR A 55 -28.85 15.12 -0.16
N ALA A 56 -29.78 14.20 0.13
CA ALA A 56 -29.48 13.01 0.91
C ALA A 56 -28.52 12.05 0.17
N GLN A 57 -28.62 11.95 -1.16
CA GLN A 57 -27.68 11.18 -1.98
C GLN A 57 -26.29 11.81 -1.96
N LEU A 58 -26.18 13.13 -2.18
CA LEU A 58 -24.90 13.85 -2.10
C LEU A 58 -24.22 13.67 -0.73
N GLY A 59 -24.99 13.72 0.36
CA GLY A 59 -24.47 13.46 1.70
C GLY A 59 -23.92 12.04 1.87
N ARG A 60 -24.54 11.03 1.24
CA ARG A 60 -24.02 9.65 1.23
C ARG A 60 -22.72 9.56 0.44
N ASP A 61 -22.67 10.13 -0.77
CA ASP A 61 -21.48 10.10 -1.63
C ASP A 61 -20.28 10.79 -0.96
N ILE A 62 -20.52 11.92 -0.27
CA ILE A 62 -19.50 12.62 0.53
C ILE A 62 -19.03 11.76 1.70
N ASN A 63 -19.95 11.11 2.43
CA ASN A 63 -19.57 10.23 3.54
C ASN A 63 -18.72 9.04 3.07
N GLU A 64 -19.06 8.45 1.92
CA GLU A 64 -18.26 7.38 1.31
C GLU A 64 -16.86 7.88 0.90
N MET A 65 -16.77 9.09 0.32
CA MET A 65 -15.48 9.73 0.04
C MET A 65 -14.65 9.94 1.31
N ILE A 66 -15.26 10.43 2.39
CA ILE A 66 -14.58 10.63 3.69
C ILE A 66 -14.08 9.31 4.27
N GLU A 67 -14.88 8.24 4.20
CA GLU A 67 -14.48 6.91 4.66
C GLU A 67 -13.29 6.36 3.87
N ARG A 68 -13.31 6.51 2.53
CA ARG A 68 -12.18 6.13 1.68
C ARG A 68 -10.93 6.93 2.02
N LEU A 69 -11.05 8.23 2.28
CA LEU A 69 -9.94 9.08 2.72
C LEU A 69 -9.39 8.64 4.09
N ASP A 70 -10.26 8.32 5.04
CA ASP A 70 -9.85 7.84 6.38
C ASP A 70 -9.04 6.55 6.29
N VAL A 71 -9.52 5.59 5.50
CA VAL A 71 -8.78 4.33 5.25
C VAL A 71 -7.42 4.59 4.61
N LEU A 72 -7.35 5.49 3.61
CA LEU A 72 -6.10 5.83 2.92
C LEU A 72 -5.10 6.51 3.86
N VAL A 73 -5.54 7.52 4.61
CA VAL A 73 -4.68 8.27 5.55
C VAL A 73 -4.21 7.35 6.69
N ALA A 74 -5.10 6.53 7.27
CA ALA A 74 -4.73 5.58 8.30
C ALA A 74 -3.73 4.53 7.79
N SER A 75 -3.90 4.06 6.55
CA SER A 75 -2.96 3.15 5.89
C SER A 75 -1.59 3.80 5.70
N GLN A 76 -1.55 5.04 5.20
CA GLN A 76 -0.31 5.80 5.01
C GLN A 76 0.44 6.01 6.34
N GLN A 77 -0.27 6.39 7.40
CA GLN A 77 0.33 6.58 8.73
C GLN A 77 0.93 5.28 9.28
N ARG A 78 0.19 4.16 9.17
CA ARG A 78 0.70 2.83 9.57
C ARG A 78 1.94 2.44 8.77
N PHE A 79 1.95 2.70 7.46
CA PHE A 79 3.09 2.43 6.61
C PHE A 79 4.33 3.23 7.03
N ILE A 80 4.18 4.54 7.27
CA ILE A 80 5.28 5.40 7.74
C ILE A 80 5.81 4.91 9.09
N ALA A 81 4.91 4.56 10.02
CA ALA A 81 5.31 4.05 11.33
C ALA A 81 6.11 2.74 11.21
N GLN A 82 5.64 1.78 10.40
CA GLN A 82 6.35 0.53 10.17
C GLN A 82 7.71 0.76 9.53
N ALA A 83 7.78 1.61 8.50
CA ALA A 83 9.04 1.97 7.85
C ALA A 83 10.05 2.55 8.85
N ALA A 84 9.61 3.48 9.71
CA ALA A 84 10.46 4.07 10.74
C ALA A 84 10.98 3.01 11.74
N HIS A 85 10.13 2.05 12.13
CA HIS A 85 10.54 0.95 13.02
C HIS A 85 11.55 0.01 12.37
N GLU A 86 11.29 -0.43 11.14
CA GLU A 86 12.18 -1.32 10.36
C GLU A 86 13.53 -0.68 10.06
N LEU A 87 13.60 0.64 9.89
CA LEU A 87 14.85 1.39 9.70
C LEU A 87 15.60 1.62 11.02
N ARG A 88 14.89 1.87 12.12
CA ARG A 88 15.49 2.17 13.43
C ARG A 88 16.35 1.02 13.95
N SER A 89 15.88 -0.21 13.83
CA SER A 89 16.59 -1.39 14.34
C SER A 89 18.00 -1.55 13.73
N PRO A 90 18.17 -1.69 12.40
CA PRO A 90 19.49 -1.82 11.79
C PRO A 90 20.36 -0.57 11.99
N LEU A 91 19.78 0.63 12.01
CA LEU A 91 20.53 1.86 12.32
C LEU A 91 21.09 1.85 13.75
N THR A 92 20.31 1.36 14.71
CA THR A 92 20.73 1.26 16.12
C THR A 92 21.87 0.26 16.26
N THR A 93 21.79 -0.90 15.61
CA THR A 93 22.87 -1.90 15.59
C THR A 93 24.14 -1.33 14.94
N LEU A 94 24.01 -0.73 13.76
CA LEU A 94 25.13 -0.10 13.03
C LEU A 94 25.87 0.91 13.90
N TYR A 95 25.12 1.86 14.50
CA TYR A 95 25.71 2.87 15.37
C TYR A 95 26.30 2.27 16.65
N GLY A 96 25.63 1.26 17.22
CA GLY A 96 26.06 0.55 18.42
C GLY A 96 27.41 -0.15 18.23
N GLU A 97 27.58 -0.91 17.14
CA GLU A 97 28.80 -1.64 16.85
C GLU A 97 29.98 -0.71 16.58
N LEU A 98 29.78 0.32 15.75
CA LEU A 98 30.81 1.31 15.49
C LEU A 98 31.21 2.06 16.76
N SER A 99 30.23 2.47 17.58
CA SER A 99 30.50 3.12 18.87
C SER A 99 31.21 2.17 19.85
N HIS A 100 30.89 0.89 19.82
CA HIS A 100 31.54 -0.12 20.66
C HIS A 100 33.00 -0.36 20.26
N ALA A 101 33.26 -0.45 18.96
CA ALA A 101 34.61 -0.59 18.41
C ALA A 101 35.49 0.63 18.70
N LEU A 102 34.93 1.85 18.59
CA LEU A 102 35.68 3.10 18.77
C LEU A 102 35.94 3.49 20.24
N ARG A 103 35.25 2.87 21.21
CA ARG A 103 35.36 3.22 22.64
C ARG A 103 36.75 3.01 23.24
N LYS A 104 37.54 2.06 22.73
CA LYS A 104 38.92 1.79 23.16
C LYS A 104 39.68 1.04 22.06
N ALA A 105 41.00 1.13 22.07
CA ALA A 105 41.84 0.32 21.20
C ALA A 105 41.59 -1.18 21.43
N ARG A 106 41.47 -1.94 20.34
CA ARG A 106 41.29 -3.40 20.36
C ARG A 106 42.22 -4.08 19.37
N ASP A 107 42.26 -5.40 19.45
CA ASP A 107 42.95 -6.22 18.46
C ASP A 107 42.23 -6.17 17.10
N ALA A 108 42.97 -6.54 16.05
CA ALA A 108 42.48 -6.51 14.68
C ALA A 108 41.27 -7.43 14.45
N GLU A 109 41.18 -8.56 15.16
CA GLU A 109 40.08 -9.51 15.01
C GLU A 109 38.77 -8.93 15.54
N THR A 110 38.82 -8.25 16.69
CA THR A 110 37.64 -7.57 17.24
C THR A 110 37.16 -6.44 16.33
N TYR A 111 38.08 -5.67 15.71
CA TYR A 111 37.70 -4.65 14.73
C TYR A 111 37.07 -5.26 13.48
N ARG A 112 37.63 -6.36 12.98
CA ARG A 112 37.09 -7.07 11.82
C ARG A 112 35.65 -7.52 12.05
N LYS A 113 35.37 -8.13 13.20
CA LYS A 113 33.99 -8.53 13.58
C LYS A 113 33.03 -7.35 13.65
N ALA A 114 33.44 -6.25 14.31
CA ALA A 114 32.58 -5.07 14.41
C ALA A 114 32.29 -4.44 13.03
N ILE A 115 33.25 -4.47 12.11
CA ILE A 115 33.06 -4.01 10.72
C ILE A 115 32.12 -4.96 9.97
N GLU A 116 32.26 -6.28 10.12
CA GLU A 116 31.37 -7.27 9.52
C GLU A 116 29.91 -7.07 10.00
N GLU A 117 29.69 -6.91 11.31
CA GLU A 117 28.36 -6.68 11.89
C GLU A 117 27.77 -5.32 11.46
N ALA A 118 28.59 -4.27 11.44
CA ALA A 118 28.19 -2.97 10.92
C ALA A 118 27.81 -3.05 9.43
N HIS A 119 28.61 -3.75 8.62
CA HIS A 119 28.32 -3.95 7.21
C HIS A 119 27.01 -4.70 6.99
N ASP A 120 26.73 -5.74 7.79
CA ASP A 120 25.47 -6.47 7.73
C ASP A 120 24.26 -5.61 8.09
N ALA A 121 24.38 -4.75 9.11
CA ALA A 121 23.34 -3.80 9.47
C ALA A 121 23.10 -2.77 8.36
N ALA A 122 24.16 -2.25 7.73
CA ALA A 122 24.05 -1.34 6.58
C ALA A 122 23.40 -2.01 5.36
N ARG A 123 23.75 -3.27 5.08
CA ARG A 123 23.11 -4.09 4.04
C ARG A 123 21.62 -4.25 4.29
N ARG A 124 21.21 -4.52 5.54
CA ARG A 124 19.79 -4.60 5.91
C ARG A 124 19.06 -3.28 5.69
N LEU A 125 19.68 -2.16 6.06
CA LEU A 125 19.12 -0.81 5.83
C LEU A 125 18.91 -0.54 4.33
N LYS A 126 19.86 -0.93 3.48
CA LYS A 126 19.75 -0.84 2.01
C LYS A 126 18.53 -1.60 1.49
N LEU A 127 18.36 -2.86 1.91
CA LEU A 127 17.22 -3.68 1.49
C LEU A 127 15.87 -3.07 1.89
N VAL A 128 15.73 -2.62 3.14
CA VAL A 128 14.50 -1.96 3.59
C VAL A 128 14.22 -0.70 2.76
N THR A 129 15.24 0.09 2.46
CA THR A 129 15.07 1.31 1.65
C THR A 129 14.67 0.99 0.20
N GLU A 130 15.23 -0.07 -0.38
CA GLU A 130 14.86 -0.56 -1.71
C GLU A 130 13.41 -1.06 -1.75
N ASP A 131 12.97 -1.79 -0.72
CA ASP A 131 11.58 -2.25 -0.57
C ASP A 131 10.61 -1.08 -0.44
N LEU A 132 10.95 -0.06 0.37
CA LEU A 132 10.13 1.14 0.52
C LEU A 132 10.02 1.92 -0.80
N LEU A 133 11.12 2.08 -1.53
CA LEU A 133 11.12 2.74 -2.85
C LEU A 133 10.32 1.92 -3.88
N ALA A 134 10.35 0.60 -3.78
CA ALA A 134 9.53 -0.26 -4.63
C ALA A 134 8.04 -0.07 -4.35
N LEU A 135 7.64 -0.10 -3.08
CA LEU A 135 6.25 0.13 -2.66
C LEU A 135 5.74 1.53 -3.07
N ALA A 136 6.56 2.57 -2.92
CA ALA A 136 6.19 3.92 -3.31
C ALA A 136 5.87 4.05 -4.82
N ARG A 137 6.60 3.31 -5.67
CA ARG A 137 6.36 3.28 -7.13
C ARG A 137 5.12 2.48 -7.52
N LEU A 138 4.79 1.40 -6.80
CA LEU A 138 3.56 0.65 -7.06
C LEU A 138 2.30 1.51 -6.90
N GLY A 139 2.32 2.47 -5.95
CA GLY A 139 1.22 3.41 -5.74
C GLY A 139 1.03 4.43 -6.88
N SER A 140 2.08 4.74 -7.66
CA SER A 140 1.99 5.68 -8.79
C SER A 140 1.53 5.01 -10.09
N ASP A 141 1.84 3.73 -10.29
CA ASP A 141 1.60 2.99 -11.55
C ASP A 141 0.15 2.52 -11.74
N VAL A 142 -0.71 2.61 -10.72
CA VAL A 142 -2.15 2.27 -10.80
C VAL A 142 -2.91 3.16 -11.82
N ARG A 143 -2.29 4.23 -12.32
CA ARG A 143 -2.86 5.13 -13.33
C ARG A 143 -2.78 4.58 -14.75
N ASP A 144 -1.91 3.61 -15.03
CA ASP A 144 -1.86 2.98 -16.35
C ASP A 144 -3.04 1.98 -16.48
N PRO A 145 -3.60 1.75 -17.68
CA PRO A 145 -4.60 0.70 -17.85
C PRO A 145 -3.97 -0.69 -17.70
N PRO A 146 -4.68 -1.67 -17.11
CA PRO A 146 -4.17 -3.04 -17.01
C PRO A 146 -4.05 -3.65 -18.41
N GLU A 147 -2.94 -4.34 -18.68
CA GLU A 147 -2.67 -5.03 -19.93
C GLU A 147 -2.57 -6.54 -19.72
N ALA A 148 -2.67 -7.31 -20.80
CA ALA A 148 -2.49 -8.75 -20.73
C ALA A 148 -0.99 -9.07 -20.60
N VAL A 149 -0.59 -9.60 -19.45
CA VAL A 149 0.81 -9.93 -19.17
C VAL A 149 1.00 -11.44 -19.16
N ASP A 150 1.91 -11.94 -20.00
CA ASP A 150 2.37 -13.33 -19.94
C ASP A 150 3.32 -13.52 -18.75
N VAL A 151 2.83 -14.18 -17.71
CA VAL A 151 3.58 -14.39 -16.48
C VAL A 151 4.79 -15.30 -16.69
N LEU A 152 4.69 -16.29 -17.58
CA LEU A 152 5.77 -17.24 -17.84
C LEU A 152 6.95 -16.55 -18.53
N GLN A 153 6.66 -15.70 -19.52
CA GLN A 153 7.68 -14.88 -20.19
C GLN A 153 8.42 -13.97 -19.20
N ARG A 154 7.69 -13.35 -18.27
CA ARG A 154 8.30 -12.45 -17.26
C ARG A 154 9.13 -13.19 -16.22
N VAL A 155 8.70 -14.37 -15.79
CA VAL A 155 9.47 -15.21 -14.87
C VAL A 155 10.78 -15.65 -15.53
N HIS A 156 10.75 -16.06 -16.80
CA HIS A 156 11.96 -16.40 -17.54
C HIS A 156 12.96 -15.24 -17.61
N ALA A 157 12.51 -14.04 -17.99
CA ALA A 157 13.35 -12.85 -18.03
C ALA A 157 13.97 -12.50 -16.67
N ALA A 158 13.21 -12.66 -15.57
CA ALA A 158 13.71 -12.44 -14.23
C ALA A 158 14.75 -13.50 -13.81
N THR A 159 14.55 -14.77 -14.17
CA THR A 159 15.55 -15.82 -13.90
C THR A 159 16.83 -15.64 -14.69
N ASP A 160 16.75 -15.19 -15.94
CA ASP A 160 17.95 -14.93 -16.75
C ASP A 160 18.80 -13.80 -16.14
N ALA A 161 18.16 -12.79 -15.54
CA ALA A 161 18.84 -11.68 -14.88
C ALA A 161 19.65 -12.11 -13.63
N VAL A 162 19.23 -13.17 -12.94
CA VAL A 162 19.90 -13.70 -11.74
C VAL A 162 20.70 -14.97 -12.00
N ALA A 163 20.73 -15.45 -13.25
CA ALA A 163 21.39 -16.70 -13.62
C ALA A 163 22.89 -16.72 -13.29
N TRP A 164 23.55 -15.56 -13.36
CA TRP A 164 24.97 -15.43 -13.03
C TRP A 164 25.23 -15.63 -11.52
N GLU A 165 24.41 -15.03 -10.66
CA GLU A 165 24.55 -15.12 -9.20
C GLU A 165 24.20 -16.53 -8.70
N ALA A 166 23.22 -17.17 -9.36
CA ALA A 166 22.88 -18.57 -9.12
C ALA A 166 24.05 -19.51 -9.42
N LYS A 167 24.77 -19.26 -10.53
CA LYS A 167 25.94 -20.04 -10.93
C LYS A 167 27.13 -19.87 -9.96
N GLU A 168 27.31 -18.68 -9.41
CA GLU A 168 28.36 -18.41 -8.41
C GLU A 168 28.10 -19.13 -7.08
N ARG A 169 26.83 -19.39 -6.78
CA ARG A 169 26.38 -20.13 -5.58
C ARG A 169 26.08 -21.60 -5.82
N ASP A 170 26.50 -22.15 -6.97
CA ASP A 170 26.22 -23.53 -7.40
C ASP A 170 24.73 -23.94 -7.26
N THR A 171 23.85 -22.99 -7.54
CA THR A 171 22.40 -23.13 -7.41
C THR A 171 21.76 -23.16 -8.79
N THR A 172 21.03 -24.22 -9.10
CA THR A 172 20.30 -24.34 -10.39
C THR A 172 18.87 -23.82 -10.23
N ILE A 173 18.45 -22.91 -11.12
CA ILE A 173 17.08 -22.39 -11.14
C ILE A 173 16.34 -22.97 -12.35
N GLU A 174 15.27 -23.71 -12.11
CA GLU A 174 14.41 -24.28 -13.15
C GLU A 174 13.02 -23.67 -13.07
N VAL A 175 12.57 -23.03 -14.16
CA VAL A 175 11.23 -22.46 -14.29
C VAL A 175 10.34 -23.45 -15.04
N ARG A 176 9.28 -23.93 -14.39
CA ARG A 176 8.25 -24.77 -15.03
C ARG A 176 6.87 -24.19 -14.79
N GLY A 177 6.17 -23.87 -15.86
CA GLY A 177 4.79 -23.38 -15.84
C GLY A 177 4.17 -23.44 -17.23
N ALA A 178 2.84 -23.38 -17.30
CA ALA A 178 2.12 -23.14 -18.55
C ALA A 178 2.04 -21.63 -18.80
N ALA A 179 1.94 -21.21 -20.06
CA ALA A 179 1.69 -19.81 -20.38
C ALA A 179 0.34 -19.39 -19.77
N VAL A 180 0.39 -18.47 -18.81
CA VAL A 180 -0.79 -17.90 -18.15
C VAL A 180 -0.74 -16.39 -18.36
N SER A 181 -1.75 -15.88 -19.04
CA SER A 181 -1.95 -14.44 -19.19
C SER A 181 -2.82 -13.93 -18.05
N VAL A 182 -2.33 -12.93 -17.32
CA VAL A 182 -3.07 -12.26 -16.26
C VAL A 182 -3.27 -10.81 -16.68
N MET A 183 -4.48 -10.29 -16.48
CA MET A 183 -4.74 -8.85 -16.62
C MET A 183 -4.10 -8.13 -15.44
N GLY A 184 -3.12 -7.29 -15.72
CA GLY A 184 -2.41 -6.53 -14.70
C GLY A 184 -1.44 -5.52 -15.30
N HIS A 185 -0.79 -4.74 -14.43
CA HIS A 185 0.25 -3.82 -14.86
C HIS A 185 1.56 -4.60 -15.03
N SER A 186 2.13 -4.62 -16.25
CA SER A 186 3.39 -5.31 -16.56
C SER A 186 4.51 -5.07 -15.54
N ARG A 187 4.63 -3.83 -15.05
CA ARG A 187 5.66 -3.42 -14.08
C ARG A 187 5.47 -4.00 -12.67
N ASN A 188 4.24 -4.33 -12.29
CA ASN A 188 3.93 -4.89 -10.96
C ASN A 188 4.19 -6.40 -10.90
N ILE A 189 4.04 -7.10 -12.03
CA ILE A 189 4.23 -8.56 -12.12
C ILE A 189 5.72 -8.94 -12.11
N GLU A 190 6.60 -8.15 -12.74
CA GLU A 190 8.06 -8.37 -12.75
C GLU A 190 8.72 -8.29 -11.37
N ARG A 191 8.15 -7.50 -10.45
CA ARG A 191 8.74 -7.28 -9.11
C ARG A 191 8.22 -8.23 -8.04
N CYS A 192 7.04 -8.84 -8.24
CA CYS A 192 6.54 -9.90 -7.39
C CYS A 192 7.41 -11.17 -7.46
N SER A 193 7.98 -11.49 -8.63
CA SER A 193 8.94 -12.61 -8.78
C SER A 193 10.33 -12.32 -8.17
N ALA A 194 10.70 -11.03 -8.03
CA ALA A 194 12.00 -10.61 -7.50
C ALA A 194 12.02 -10.43 -5.97
N THR A 195 10.89 -10.13 -5.34
CA THR A 195 10.82 -9.85 -3.89
C THR A 195 10.56 -11.14 -3.10
N SER A 196 11.63 -11.91 -2.85
CA SER A 196 11.65 -13.25 -2.23
C SER A 196 11.00 -13.41 -0.83
N SER A 197 10.35 -12.40 -0.25
CA SER A 197 9.92 -12.46 1.17
C SER A 197 8.45 -12.82 1.41
N LYS A 198 7.52 -12.65 0.46
CA LYS A 198 6.06 -12.86 0.70
C LYS A 198 5.25 -13.34 -0.51
N MET A 199 5.84 -14.15 -1.38
CA MET A 199 5.04 -15.06 -2.23
C MET A 199 4.86 -16.39 -1.48
N PRO A 200 3.77 -17.15 -1.69
CA PRO A 200 3.68 -18.55 -1.31
C PRO A 200 4.56 -19.43 -2.22
N CYS A 201 5.79 -18.99 -2.50
CA CYS A 201 6.84 -19.83 -3.09
C CYS A 201 7.59 -20.48 -1.93
N ASP A 202 7.00 -21.56 -1.40
CA ASP A 202 7.62 -22.43 -0.41
C ASP A 202 8.79 -23.17 -1.06
N ILE A 203 10.01 -22.63 -0.93
CA ILE A 203 11.25 -23.35 -1.28
C ILE A 203 11.53 -24.33 -0.14
N ARG A 204 10.89 -25.50 -0.17
CA ARG A 204 11.10 -26.54 0.84
C ARG A 204 12.16 -27.55 0.36
N ARG A 205 13.23 -27.71 1.15
CA ARG A 205 14.27 -28.75 0.97
C ARG A 205 13.68 -30.11 1.37
N LYS A 206 13.76 -31.13 0.49
CA LYS A 206 13.20 -32.46 0.76
C LYS A 206 14.29 -33.44 1.21
N GLU A 207 14.17 -33.97 2.42
CA GLU A 207 14.81 -35.23 2.83
C GLU A 207 13.97 -36.44 2.39
N GLU A 208 14.66 -37.54 2.12
CA GLU A 208 14.24 -38.68 1.31
C GLU A 208 13.12 -39.53 1.94
N GLY A 209 12.13 -39.94 1.12
CA GLY A 209 11.26 -41.10 1.41
C GLY A 209 9.88 -40.83 2.00
N SER A 210 8.87 -40.55 1.15
CA SER A 210 7.49 -41.10 1.23
C SER A 210 6.58 -40.46 0.18
N ARG A 211 5.67 -41.26 -0.37
CA ARG A 211 4.70 -40.91 -1.43
C ARG A 211 3.36 -40.54 -0.80
N LEU A 212 2.80 -39.40 -1.17
CA LEU A 212 1.36 -39.12 -1.06
C LEU A 212 0.96 -38.17 -2.19
N TRP A 213 -0.06 -38.55 -2.97
CA TRP A 213 -0.59 -37.74 -4.07
C TRP A 213 -1.78 -36.91 -3.57
N SER A 214 -1.77 -35.62 -3.89
CA SER A 214 -2.94 -34.73 -3.79
C SER A 214 -2.96 -33.82 -5.02
N ARG A 215 -4.07 -33.88 -5.77
CA ARG A 215 -4.41 -32.93 -6.84
C ARG A 215 -4.72 -31.59 -6.18
N THR A 216 -3.79 -30.64 -6.22
CA THR A 216 -3.95 -29.17 -6.38
C THR A 216 -2.54 -28.60 -6.37
N MET A 217 -2.18 -27.85 -7.43
CA MET A 217 -1.02 -26.95 -7.56
C MET A 217 0.16 -27.25 -6.59
N ALA A 218 1.04 -28.18 -6.97
CA ALA A 218 2.20 -28.55 -6.18
C ALA A 218 3.48 -28.31 -6.99
N ILE A 219 4.29 -27.35 -6.53
CA ILE A 219 5.65 -27.11 -6.98
C ILE A 219 6.50 -28.29 -6.48
N TRP A 220 7.20 -28.98 -7.40
CA TRP A 220 8.07 -30.11 -7.06
C TRP A 220 9.50 -29.83 -7.51
N SER A 221 10.45 -29.87 -6.57
CA SER A 221 11.88 -29.96 -6.86
C SER A 221 12.30 -31.44 -6.98
N ARG A 222 13.01 -31.82 -8.03
CA ARG A 222 13.66 -33.13 -8.15
C ARG A 222 15.17 -32.91 -8.27
N PHE A 223 15.89 -33.26 -7.20
CA PHE A 223 17.35 -33.27 -7.15
C PHE A 223 17.87 -34.46 -7.99
N ARG A 224 18.93 -34.24 -8.76
CA ARG A 224 19.82 -35.28 -9.24
C ARG A 224 21.25 -34.80 -9.08
#